data_AF-A0A920DTJ8-F1
#
_entry.id   AF-A0A920DTJ8-F1
#
_cell.length_a   1.000
_cell.length_b   1.000
_cell.length_c   1.000
_cell.angle_alpha   90.00
_cell.angle_beta   90.00
_cell.angle_gamma   90.00
#
_symmetry.space_group_name_H-M   'P 1'
#
loop_
_entity.id
_entity.type
_entity.pdbx_description
1 polymer ?
#
loop_
_entity_poly.entity_id
_entity_poly.type
_entity_poly.pdbx_seq_one_letter_code
_entity_poly.pdbx_strand_id
1 'polypeptide(L)'
;MLNFNQFKSQNIGIYGLGITGSSIAETLKFNGANVYIWDDNPEIRRKFIKKNFILKEIEDWPWSDLYSFFPSPGIDLKKKKKLKNLIKKDTKILNDISLFEIARGIDFPRGTLVAITGTNGKTSAASIIYEVLKKEGFDVRLAGNIGNPILKLKKGHKKTIYIIEISSFQLEIKSDLKPEIAVLLNISEDHLDRHASMTEYRDIKSNIFKNQNEDDYSIISVDDKYSKYIADKKLKSKKVLFTRSDLSFNKNLPHNFEAIEKVLSILKLDESIIKKRISEFKGLKHRMEFIYDDGLIKFINDSKATNVSATNLAIKSLKDIFWIGGGYSKNSDLSKLNLSSEEIKGIFLIGSSASEIKKISPKEKMPSIYQNLFEATKAAFKAAKKNGKGSILLSPGCSSHDQFKNFEDRGNVFVKAIASLLDEEKNAENF
;
A
#
# COMPACT_ATOMS: atom_id res chain seq x y z
N MET A 1 17.00 -6.10 21.30
CA MET A 1 16.05 -7.22 21.17
C MET A 1 14.71 -6.82 21.78
N LEU A 2 13.62 -7.43 21.34
CA LEU A 2 12.27 -7.19 21.87
C LEU A 2 11.97 -8.24 22.95
N ASN A 3 11.53 -7.78 24.12
CA ASN A 3 11.12 -8.56 25.27
C ASN A 3 9.66 -8.97 25.12
N PHE A 4 9.47 -10.22 24.74
CA PHE A 4 8.18 -10.87 24.63
C PHE A 4 8.06 -12.02 25.63
N ASN A 5 8.50 -11.79 26.89
CA ASN A 5 8.46 -12.81 27.95
C ASN A 5 7.07 -13.43 28.18
N GLN A 6 5.99 -12.68 27.92
CA GLN A 6 4.62 -13.23 28.02
C GLN A 6 4.34 -14.37 27.02
N PHE A 7 5.18 -14.54 26.00
CA PHE A 7 5.09 -15.63 25.01
C PHE A 7 6.08 -16.78 25.30
N LYS A 8 6.93 -16.66 26.33
CA LYS A 8 7.90 -17.70 26.68
C LYS A 8 7.18 -18.99 27.07
N SER A 9 7.61 -20.11 26.50
CA SER A 9 7.00 -21.45 26.66
C SER A 9 5.54 -21.56 26.21
N GLN A 10 4.97 -20.53 25.58
CA GLN A 10 3.61 -20.57 25.04
C GLN A 10 3.59 -21.21 23.66
N ASN A 11 2.50 -21.92 23.33
CA ASN A 11 2.28 -22.46 21.99
C ASN A 11 1.68 -21.38 21.09
N ILE A 12 2.32 -21.12 19.95
CA ILE A 12 1.96 -20.03 19.03
C ILE A 12 1.80 -20.59 17.63
N GLY A 13 0.67 -20.31 16.97
CA GLY A 13 0.43 -20.67 15.58
C GLY A 13 0.68 -19.49 14.64
N ILE A 14 1.46 -19.68 13.57
CA ILE A 14 1.71 -18.65 12.54
C ILE A 14 1.39 -19.23 11.16
N TYR A 15 0.37 -18.66 10.52
CA TYR A 15 -0.09 -19.10 9.21
C TYR A 15 0.28 -18.06 8.14
N GLY A 16 1.07 -18.50 7.17
CA GLY A 16 1.73 -17.67 6.18
C GLY A 16 3.09 -17.17 6.69
N LEU A 17 4.14 -17.44 5.91
CA LEU A 17 5.54 -17.26 6.25
C LEU A 17 6.25 -16.32 5.26
N GLY A 18 5.49 -15.39 4.68
CA GLY A 18 6.03 -14.25 3.95
C GLY A 18 6.88 -13.34 4.85
N ILE A 19 7.16 -12.11 4.37
CA ILE A 19 8.04 -11.16 5.09
C ILE A 19 7.56 -10.89 6.52
N THR A 20 6.26 -10.61 6.71
CA THR A 20 5.69 -10.35 8.04
C THR A 20 5.67 -11.60 8.92
N GLY A 21 5.12 -12.72 8.42
CA GLY A 21 4.99 -13.96 9.17
C GLY A 21 6.34 -14.53 9.62
N SER A 22 7.35 -14.49 8.75
CA SER A 22 8.72 -14.88 9.10
C SER A 22 9.33 -14.01 10.19
N SER A 23 9.10 -12.69 10.13
CA SER A 23 9.57 -11.77 11.17
C SER A 23 8.91 -12.05 12.53
N ILE A 24 7.63 -12.38 12.56
CA ILE A 24 6.91 -12.77 13.79
C ILE A 24 7.48 -14.09 14.33
N ALA A 25 7.63 -15.10 13.46
CA ALA A 25 8.11 -16.42 13.83
C ALA A 25 9.51 -16.37 14.46
N GLU A 26 10.45 -15.68 13.79
CA GLU A 26 11.81 -15.49 14.29
C GLU A 26 11.81 -14.76 15.65
N THR A 27 11.00 -13.71 15.78
CA THR A 27 10.96 -12.89 17.01
C THR A 27 10.39 -13.65 18.21
N LEU A 28 9.28 -14.36 18.03
CA LEU A 28 8.63 -15.09 19.13
C LEU A 28 9.42 -16.35 19.51
N LYS A 29 9.99 -17.05 18.53
CA LYS A 29 10.87 -18.18 18.80
C LYS A 29 12.11 -17.76 19.58
N PHE A 30 12.71 -16.63 19.23
CA PHE A 30 13.85 -16.08 19.97
C PHE A 30 13.50 -15.79 21.44
N ASN A 31 12.25 -15.43 21.72
CA ASN A 31 11.72 -15.23 23.08
C ASN A 31 11.27 -16.53 23.78
N GLY A 32 11.60 -17.70 23.22
CA GLY A 32 11.34 -19.00 23.82
C GLY A 32 9.92 -19.54 23.63
N ALA A 33 9.16 -19.03 22.66
CA ALA A 33 7.86 -19.59 22.31
C ALA A 33 7.99 -20.91 21.52
N ASN A 34 7.02 -21.81 21.69
CA ASN A 34 6.86 -23.00 20.87
C ASN A 34 6.08 -22.62 19.59
N VAL A 35 6.82 -22.32 18.52
CA VAL A 35 6.23 -21.73 17.30
C VAL A 35 5.89 -22.82 16.27
N TYR A 36 4.59 -23.02 16.08
CA TYR A 36 3.97 -23.82 15.02
C TYR A 36 3.79 -22.96 13.77
N ILE A 37 4.26 -23.46 12.63
CA ILE A 37 4.25 -22.71 11.39
C ILE A 37 3.66 -23.50 10.23
N TRP A 38 2.97 -22.79 9.34
CA TRP A 38 2.48 -23.34 8.06
C TRP A 38 2.40 -22.24 7.01
N ASP A 39 2.67 -22.58 5.75
CA ASP A 39 2.43 -21.73 4.59
C ASP A 39 1.91 -22.64 3.48
N ASP A 40 0.87 -22.23 2.74
CA ASP A 40 0.30 -23.05 1.67
C ASP A 40 1.32 -23.27 0.53
N ASN A 41 2.30 -22.37 0.35
CA ASN A 41 3.36 -22.49 -0.65
C ASN A 41 4.52 -23.41 -0.16
N PRO A 42 4.75 -24.57 -0.83
CA PRO A 42 5.82 -25.49 -0.45
C PRO A 42 7.23 -24.88 -0.52
N GLU A 43 7.49 -23.96 -1.45
CA GLU A 43 8.81 -23.31 -1.57
C GLU A 43 9.12 -22.40 -0.38
N ILE A 44 8.10 -21.72 0.16
CA ILE A 44 8.24 -20.94 1.38
C ILE A 44 8.52 -21.87 2.55
N ARG A 45 7.75 -22.96 2.70
CA ARG A 45 7.94 -23.96 3.79
C ARG A 45 9.36 -24.51 3.82
N ARG A 46 9.95 -24.83 2.65
CA ARG A 46 11.33 -25.35 2.54
C ARG A 46 12.38 -24.48 3.22
N LYS A 47 12.19 -23.15 3.25
CA LYS A 47 13.11 -22.20 3.89
C LYS A 47 13.16 -22.32 5.42
N PHE A 48 12.17 -22.99 6.03
CA PHE A 48 12.03 -23.08 7.49
C PHE A 48 12.32 -24.47 8.05
N ILE A 49 12.47 -25.51 7.20
CA ILE A 49 12.78 -26.89 7.62
C ILE A 49 14.02 -26.94 8.51
N LYS A 50 15.09 -26.24 8.12
CA LYS A 50 16.37 -26.23 8.86
C LYS A 50 16.42 -25.23 10.02
N LYS A 51 15.36 -24.45 10.24
CA LYS A 51 15.35 -23.37 11.25
C LYS A 51 14.78 -23.81 12.62
N ASN A 52 14.67 -25.12 12.88
CA ASN A 52 14.19 -25.73 14.13
C ASN A 52 12.78 -25.24 14.57
N PHE A 53 11.92 -24.87 13.64
CA PHE A 53 10.52 -24.52 13.92
C PHE A 53 9.65 -25.78 13.92
N ILE A 54 8.46 -25.73 14.53
CA ILE A 54 7.50 -26.83 14.49
C ILE A 54 6.67 -26.69 13.20
N LEU A 55 7.18 -27.24 12.10
CA LEU A 55 6.48 -27.26 10.82
C LEU A 55 5.46 -28.40 10.81
N LYS A 56 4.17 -28.05 10.94
CA LYS A 56 3.04 -29.00 10.92
C LYS A 56 1.90 -28.44 10.08
N GLU A 57 1.12 -29.32 9.46
CA GLU A 57 -0.13 -28.91 8.81
C GLU A 57 -1.03 -28.17 9.80
N ILE A 58 -1.82 -27.22 9.30
CA ILE A 58 -2.56 -26.30 10.16
C ILE A 58 -3.64 -27.02 10.98
N GLU A 59 -4.16 -28.13 10.47
CA GLU A 59 -5.11 -29.01 11.14
C GLU A 59 -4.50 -29.73 12.36
N ASP A 60 -3.19 -29.99 12.34
CA ASP A 60 -2.48 -30.77 13.36
C ASP A 60 -1.84 -29.92 14.47
N TRP A 61 -2.16 -28.63 14.49
CA TRP A 61 -1.69 -27.74 15.56
C TRP A 61 -2.43 -28.02 16.87
N PRO A 62 -1.81 -27.73 18.03
CA PRO A 62 -2.45 -27.90 19.33
C PRO A 62 -3.45 -26.77 19.61
N TRP A 63 -4.50 -26.66 18.79
CA TRP A 63 -5.49 -25.58 18.84
C TRP A 63 -6.11 -25.36 20.22
N SER A 64 -6.22 -26.41 21.03
CA SER A 64 -6.71 -26.31 22.41
C SER A 64 -5.79 -25.51 23.33
N ASP A 65 -4.49 -25.52 23.05
CA ASP A 65 -3.43 -25.01 23.92
C ASP A 65 -2.68 -23.84 23.28
N LEU A 66 -3.13 -23.38 22.10
CA LEU A 66 -2.57 -22.19 21.46
C LEU A 66 -2.91 -20.95 22.27
N TYR A 67 -1.86 -20.28 22.76
CA TYR A 67 -1.98 -18.99 23.43
C TYR A 67 -2.42 -17.89 22.46
N SER A 68 -1.87 -17.90 21.25
CA SER A 68 -2.23 -16.94 20.20
C SER A 68 -1.98 -17.49 18.80
N PHE A 69 -2.70 -16.92 17.85
CA PHE A 69 -2.68 -17.27 16.44
C PHE A 69 -2.41 -16.03 15.57
N PHE A 70 -1.46 -16.14 14.66
CA PHE A 70 -1.01 -15.07 13.77
C PHE A 70 -1.27 -15.44 12.31
N PRO A 71 -2.45 -15.09 11.76
CA PRO A 71 -2.69 -15.18 10.34
C PRO A 71 -1.94 -14.07 9.59
N SER A 72 -1.27 -14.43 8.50
CA SER A 72 -0.68 -13.43 7.61
C SER A 72 -1.74 -12.49 7.06
N PRO A 73 -1.42 -11.19 6.88
CA PRO A 73 -2.40 -10.22 6.41
C PRO A 73 -3.04 -10.56 5.07
N GLY A 74 -2.50 -11.45 4.24
CA GLY A 74 -3.12 -11.88 2.97
C GLY A 74 -4.18 -12.99 3.10
N ILE A 75 -4.28 -13.65 4.27
CA ILE A 75 -5.13 -14.82 4.47
C ILE A 75 -6.53 -14.39 4.86
N ASP A 76 -7.51 -14.82 4.06
CA ASP A 76 -8.93 -14.63 4.36
C ASP A 76 -9.45 -15.76 5.26
N LEU A 77 -9.49 -15.48 6.56
CA LEU A 77 -10.04 -16.40 7.55
C LEU A 77 -11.55 -16.65 7.34
N LYS A 78 -12.28 -15.75 6.69
CA LYS A 78 -13.72 -15.90 6.48
C LYS A 78 -14.03 -17.05 5.53
N LYS A 79 -13.18 -17.24 4.51
CA LYS A 79 -13.31 -18.31 3.50
C LYS A 79 -12.76 -19.66 3.96
N LYS A 80 -11.83 -19.70 4.92
CA LYS A 80 -11.25 -20.95 5.44
C LYS A 80 -12.16 -21.57 6.51
N LYS A 81 -13.30 -22.13 6.09
CA LYS A 81 -14.32 -22.75 6.99
C LYS A 81 -13.73 -23.76 7.97
N LYS A 82 -12.82 -24.63 7.52
CA LYS A 82 -12.14 -25.61 8.38
C LYS A 82 -11.39 -24.92 9.53
N LEU A 83 -10.66 -23.86 9.24
CA LEU A 83 -9.88 -23.10 10.22
C LEU A 83 -10.77 -22.39 11.25
N LYS A 84 -11.93 -21.88 10.84
CA LYS A 84 -12.90 -21.28 11.77
C LYS A 84 -13.35 -22.24 12.86
N ASN A 85 -13.49 -23.53 12.53
CA ASN A 85 -13.91 -24.54 13.51
C ASN A 85 -12.79 -24.92 14.48
N LEU A 86 -11.53 -24.68 14.10
CA LEU A 86 -10.36 -24.96 14.92
C LEU A 86 -10.04 -23.82 15.89
N ILE A 87 -10.32 -22.58 15.51
CA ILE A 87 -10.12 -21.40 16.35
C ILE A 87 -11.15 -21.41 17.48
N LYS A 88 -10.69 -21.62 18.72
CA LYS A 88 -11.53 -21.51 19.91
C LYS A 88 -11.85 -20.04 20.21
N LYS A 89 -12.95 -19.80 20.95
CA LYS A 89 -13.45 -18.46 21.30
C LYS A 89 -12.41 -17.58 21.99
N ASP A 90 -11.53 -18.18 22.81
CA ASP A 90 -10.56 -17.45 23.64
C ASP A 90 -9.17 -17.35 22.98
N THR A 91 -8.98 -17.95 21.80
CA THR A 91 -7.70 -17.87 21.08
C THR A 91 -7.45 -16.42 20.64
N LYS A 92 -6.35 -15.83 21.11
CA LYS A 92 -5.97 -14.46 20.74
C LYS A 92 -5.47 -14.44 19.30
N ILE A 93 -6.25 -13.83 18.40
CA ILE A 93 -5.80 -13.57 17.03
C ILE A 93 -5.03 -12.25 17.00
N LEU A 94 -3.75 -12.30 16.63
CA LEU A 94 -2.84 -11.17 16.66
C LEU A 94 -2.12 -10.99 15.32
N ASN A 95 -1.50 -9.84 15.13
CA ASN A 95 -0.62 -9.57 13.98
C ASN A 95 0.63 -8.79 14.41
N ASP A 96 1.43 -8.38 13.43
CA ASP A 96 2.66 -7.62 13.64
C ASP A 96 2.40 -6.24 14.27
N ILE A 97 1.26 -5.61 13.95
CA ILE A 97 0.84 -4.33 14.55
C ILE A 97 0.50 -4.52 16.05
N SER A 98 -0.19 -5.61 16.41
CA SER A 98 -0.45 -5.93 17.82
C SER A 98 0.85 -6.14 18.60
N LEU A 99 1.81 -6.89 18.05
CA LEU A 99 3.11 -7.10 18.69
C LEU A 99 3.93 -5.82 18.81
N PHE A 100 3.87 -4.95 17.81
CA PHE A 100 4.49 -3.63 17.88
C PHE A 100 3.92 -2.81 19.02
N GLU A 101 2.59 -2.74 19.17
CA GLU A 101 1.97 -1.98 20.26
C GLU A 101 2.32 -2.57 21.63
N ILE A 102 2.36 -3.90 21.78
CA ILE A 102 2.82 -4.57 23.01
C ILE A 102 4.27 -4.17 23.33
N ALA A 103 5.15 -4.15 22.34
CA ALA A 103 6.54 -3.75 22.53
C ALA A 103 6.71 -2.24 22.74
N ARG A 104 5.72 -1.42 22.36
CA ARG A 104 5.77 0.05 22.44
C ARG A 104 5.38 0.53 23.84
N GLY A 105 6.39 0.97 24.57
CA GLY A 105 6.34 1.29 26.00
C GLY A 105 7.24 0.37 26.83
N ILE A 106 7.71 -0.75 26.25
CA ILE A 106 8.60 -1.72 26.90
C ILE A 106 9.97 -1.71 26.22
N ASP A 107 10.03 -2.11 24.95
CA ASP A 107 11.28 -2.22 24.18
C ASP A 107 11.51 -1.08 23.22
N PHE A 108 10.42 -0.65 22.59
CA PHE A 108 10.35 0.59 21.85
C PHE A 108 9.88 1.66 22.82
N PRO A 109 10.53 2.84 22.88
CA PRO A 109 9.99 3.95 23.65
C PRO A 109 8.58 4.26 23.15
N ARG A 110 7.69 4.68 24.07
CA ARG A 110 6.29 5.00 23.75
C ARG A 110 6.18 5.90 22.51
N GLY A 111 6.98 6.98 22.49
CA GLY A 111 7.11 7.89 21.35
C GLY A 111 5.77 8.47 20.89
N THR A 112 5.78 9.05 19.69
CA THR A 112 4.58 9.49 18.99
C THR A 112 4.32 8.56 17.81
N LEU A 113 3.19 7.87 17.82
CA LEU A 113 2.75 7.00 16.73
C LEU A 113 1.82 7.77 15.80
N VAL A 114 2.27 7.92 14.55
CA VAL A 114 1.47 8.38 13.41
C VAL A 114 1.05 7.14 12.60
N ALA A 115 -0.21 6.76 12.68
CA ALA A 115 -0.77 5.65 11.92
C ALA A 115 -1.55 6.17 10.70
N ILE A 116 -1.24 5.66 9.51
CA ILE A 116 -1.81 6.14 8.25
C ILE A 116 -2.52 4.99 7.53
N THR A 117 -3.80 5.18 7.24
CA THR A 117 -4.59 4.27 6.40
C THR A 117 -5.35 5.01 5.31
N GLY A 118 -5.95 4.24 4.41
CA GLY A 118 -6.65 4.71 3.22
C GLY A 118 -6.65 3.64 2.14
N THR A 119 -7.38 3.87 1.06
CA THR A 119 -7.31 2.99 -0.11
C THR A 119 -6.06 3.35 -0.92
N ASN A 120 -5.94 4.61 -1.31
CA ASN A 120 -4.85 5.12 -2.11
C ASN A 120 -3.99 6.14 -1.35
N GLY A 121 -2.72 6.27 -1.75
CA GLY A 121 -1.82 7.33 -1.25
C GLY A 121 -1.12 7.08 0.11
N LYS A 122 -1.39 5.98 0.81
CA LYS A 122 -0.80 5.67 2.13
C LYS A 122 0.74 5.74 2.16
N THR A 123 1.38 4.94 1.31
CA THR A 123 2.85 4.85 1.19
C THR A 123 3.46 6.20 0.84
N SER A 124 2.82 6.98 -0.05
CA SER A 124 3.28 8.33 -0.41
C SER A 124 3.24 9.24 0.81
N ALA A 125 2.10 9.33 1.50
CA ALA A 125 1.97 10.17 2.69
C ALA A 125 2.97 9.76 3.78
N ALA A 126 3.06 8.46 4.10
CA ALA A 126 3.99 7.93 5.10
C ALA A 126 5.45 8.23 4.75
N SER A 127 5.85 8.05 3.48
CA SER A 127 7.22 8.29 3.05
C SER A 127 7.56 9.78 3.05
N ILE A 128 6.65 10.64 2.59
CA ILE A 128 6.87 12.10 2.58
C ILE A 128 7.01 12.62 4.02
N ILE A 129 6.10 12.24 4.92
CA ILE A 129 6.18 12.63 6.34
C ILE A 129 7.51 12.16 6.93
N TYR A 130 7.90 10.91 6.69
CA TYR A 130 9.18 10.37 7.15
C TYR A 130 10.38 11.14 6.62
N GLU A 131 10.46 11.39 5.30
CA GLU A 131 11.59 12.09 4.68
C GLU A 131 11.68 13.56 5.14
N VAL A 132 10.55 14.25 5.29
CA VAL A 132 10.50 15.62 5.83
C VAL A 132 11.05 15.63 7.26
N LEU A 133 10.51 14.80 8.16
CA LEU A 133 10.95 14.73 9.55
C LEU A 133 12.42 14.33 9.67
N LYS A 134 12.87 13.35 8.88
CA LYS A 134 14.26 12.89 8.88
C LYS A 134 15.23 13.98 8.43
N LYS A 135 14.88 14.74 7.37
CA LYS A 135 15.69 15.89 6.90
C LYS A 135 15.80 17.00 7.95
N GLU A 136 14.75 17.18 8.75
CA GLU A 136 14.73 18.15 9.86
C GLU A 136 15.35 17.58 11.15
N GLY A 137 16.04 16.44 11.08
CA GLY A 137 16.81 15.89 12.20
C GLY A 137 15.97 15.18 13.26
N PHE A 138 14.69 14.91 13.00
CA PHE A 138 13.85 14.17 13.94
C PHE A 138 14.27 12.69 13.98
N ASP A 139 14.17 12.12 15.17
CA ASP A 139 14.36 10.69 15.42
C ASP A 139 13.12 9.91 14.96
N VAL A 140 13.05 9.57 13.67
CA VAL A 140 11.86 9.00 13.03
C VAL A 140 12.09 7.59 12.47
N ARG A 141 11.06 6.73 12.54
CA ARG A 141 11.02 5.40 11.88
C ARG A 141 9.84 5.31 10.93
N LEU A 142 10.02 4.53 9.87
CA LEU A 142 8.99 4.18 8.90
C LEU A 142 8.84 2.66 8.83
N ALA A 143 7.62 2.16 8.98
CA ALA A 143 7.31 0.72 8.87
C ALA A 143 5.82 0.47 8.59
N GLY A 144 5.41 -0.78 8.73
CA GLY A 144 4.04 -1.25 8.51
C GLY A 144 3.96 -2.01 7.19
N ASN A 145 2.97 -1.69 6.36
CA ASN A 145 2.85 -2.26 5.00
C ASN A 145 3.86 -1.67 3.98
N ILE A 146 4.95 -1.08 4.47
CA ILE A 146 6.03 -0.46 3.70
C ILE A 146 7.37 -0.68 4.42
N GLY A 147 8.43 -0.83 3.64
CA GLY A 147 9.80 -0.83 4.16
C GLY A 147 10.13 -2.08 4.95
N ASN A 148 10.71 -1.89 6.15
CA ASN A 148 11.13 -3.00 7.00
C ASN A 148 9.95 -3.57 7.81
N PRO A 149 9.99 -4.88 8.14
CA PRO A 149 9.07 -5.45 9.11
C PRO A 149 9.06 -4.62 10.39
N ILE A 150 7.87 -4.30 10.91
CA ILE A 150 7.71 -3.38 12.04
C ILE A 150 8.44 -3.85 13.32
N LEU A 151 8.60 -5.16 13.50
CA LEU A 151 9.33 -5.76 14.63
C LEU A 151 10.85 -5.67 14.50
N LYS A 152 11.37 -5.30 13.32
CA LYS A 152 12.80 -5.12 13.04
C LYS A 152 13.21 -3.64 13.06
N LEU A 153 12.33 -2.75 13.52
CA LEU A 153 12.66 -1.34 13.68
C LEU A 153 13.85 -1.13 14.64
N LYS A 154 14.72 -0.17 14.30
CA LYS A 154 15.79 0.26 15.21
C LYS A 154 15.18 0.93 16.44
N LYS A 155 15.70 0.59 17.63
CA LYS A 155 15.34 1.28 18.88
C LYS A 155 15.58 2.78 18.73
N GLY A 156 14.78 3.56 19.44
CA GLY A 156 14.90 5.01 19.49
C GLY A 156 14.91 5.51 20.93
N HIS A 157 14.57 6.78 21.11
CA HIS A 157 14.46 7.44 22.41
C HIS A 157 13.03 7.92 22.72
N LYS A 158 12.79 8.52 23.88
CA LYS A 158 11.43 8.92 24.32
C LYS A 158 10.66 9.82 23.33
N LYS A 159 11.36 10.65 22.54
CA LYS A 159 10.78 11.52 21.51
C LYS A 159 10.72 10.89 20.11
N THR A 160 10.92 9.58 19.98
CA THR A 160 10.87 8.90 18.68
C THR A 160 9.50 9.06 18.04
N ILE A 161 9.47 9.36 16.74
CA ILE A 161 8.26 9.37 15.94
C ILE A 161 8.20 8.08 15.11
N TYR A 162 7.08 7.38 15.17
CA TYR A 162 6.82 6.19 14.36
C TYR A 162 5.78 6.51 13.30
N ILE A 163 6.16 6.45 12.03
CA ILE A 163 5.25 6.59 10.89
C ILE A 163 4.91 5.19 10.39
N ILE A 164 3.68 4.74 10.65
CA ILE A 164 3.25 3.36 10.34
C ILE A 164 2.14 3.39 9.29
N GLU A 165 2.41 2.80 8.12
CA GLU A 165 1.37 2.51 7.12
C GLU A 165 0.59 1.26 7.53
N ILE A 166 -0.73 1.36 7.62
CA ILE A 166 -1.59 0.23 8.01
C ILE A 166 -2.61 -0.09 6.93
N SER A 167 -2.60 -1.34 6.48
CA SER A 167 -3.59 -1.88 5.54
C SER A 167 -4.92 -2.20 6.23
N SER A 168 -6.01 -2.35 5.45
CA SER A 168 -7.28 -2.84 6.00
C SER A 168 -7.15 -4.24 6.60
N PHE A 169 -6.30 -5.09 6.04
CA PHE A 169 -6.11 -6.44 6.53
C PHE A 169 -5.46 -6.49 7.91
N GLN A 170 -4.58 -5.53 8.20
CA GLN A 170 -4.00 -5.37 9.54
C GLN A 170 -5.01 -4.78 10.53
N LEU A 171 -5.92 -3.90 10.08
CA LEU A 171 -6.99 -3.33 10.92
C LEU A 171 -8.20 -4.25 11.13
N GLU A 172 -8.33 -5.31 10.32
CA GLU A 172 -9.38 -6.33 10.47
C GLU A 172 -9.20 -7.12 11.76
N ILE A 173 -7.94 -7.38 12.14
CA ILE A 173 -7.60 -8.05 13.40
C ILE A 173 -7.64 -7.00 14.51
N LYS A 174 -8.47 -7.26 15.52
CA LYS A 174 -8.59 -6.37 16.69
C LYS A 174 -7.22 -6.28 17.37
N SER A 175 -6.74 -5.05 17.55
CA SER A 175 -5.51 -4.75 18.26
C SER A 175 -5.74 -3.60 19.24
N ASP A 176 -4.85 -3.50 20.22
CA ASP A 176 -4.83 -2.40 21.19
C ASP A 176 -4.06 -1.18 20.67
N LEU A 177 -3.80 -1.12 19.35
CA LEU A 177 -3.11 -0.02 18.69
C LEU A 177 -3.75 1.32 19.08
N LYS A 178 -2.96 2.21 19.70
CA LYS A 178 -3.38 3.56 20.08
C LYS A 178 -2.45 4.60 19.44
N PRO A 179 -2.75 5.05 18.22
CA PRO A 179 -1.99 6.11 17.59
C PRO A 179 -2.28 7.47 18.23
N GLU A 180 -1.24 8.22 18.59
CA GLU A 180 -1.39 9.62 19.00
C GLU A 180 -1.86 10.50 17.84
N ILE A 181 -1.52 10.13 16.59
CA ILE A 181 -2.04 10.75 15.37
C ILE A 181 -2.50 9.65 14.40
N ALA A 182 -3.79 9.62 14.07
CA ALA A 182 -4.35 8.67 13.10
C ALA A 182 -4.85 9.40 11.85
N VAL A 183 -4.56 8.85 10.67
CA VAL A 183 -4.90 9.47 9.38
C VAL A 183 -5.72 8.51 8.53
N LEU A 184 -6.89 8.95 8.07
CA LEU A 184 -7.68 8.30 7.04
C LEU A 184 -7.70 9.15 5.76
N LEU A 185 -6.97 8.70 4.74
CA LEU A 185 -6.75 9.46 3.51
C LEU A 185 -7.91 9.44 2.52
N ASN A 186 -8.62 8.31 2.43
CA ASN A 186 -9.75 8.06 1.52
C ASN A 186 -10.23 6.61 1.65
N ILE A 187 -11.46 6.38 1.22
CA ILE A 187 -12.06 5.06 1.05
C ILE A 187 -12.70 4.99 -0.33
N SER A 188 -12.13 4.17 -1.21
CA SER A 188 -12.64 3.88 -2.55
C SER A 188 -12.67 2.37 -2.75
N GLU A 189 -13.34 1.92 -3.80
CA GLU A 189 -13.47 0.49 -4.12
C GLU A 189 -12.10 -0.15 -4.38
N ASP A 190 -11.75 -1.13 -3.57
CA ASP A 190 -10.56 -1.97 -3.66
C ASP A 190 -10.77 -3.21 -2.77
N HIS A 191 -10.14 -4.34 -3.11
CA HIS A 191 -10.19 -5.58 -2.32
C HIS A 191 -11.60 -6.15 -2.01
N LEU A 192 -12.56 -6.01 -2.92
CA LEU A 192 -13.91 -6.62 -2.76
C LEU A 192 -13.89 -8.15 -2.72
N ASP A 193 -12.84 -8.78 -3.22
CA ASP A 193 -12.61 -10.21 -3.07
C ASP A 193 -12.47 -10.64 -1.60
N ARG A 194 -12.10 -9.71 -0.70
CA ARG A 194 -11.89 -9.96 0.72
C ARG A 194 -12.92 -9.32 1.64
N HIS A 195 -13.44 -8.14 1.28
CA HIS A 195 -14.44 -7.44 2.08
C HIS A 195 -15.82 -7.73 1.52
N ALA A 196 -16.77 -8.16 2.37
CA ALA A 196 -18.11 -8.53 1.92
C ALA A 196 -18.89 -7.32 1.39
N SER A 197 -18.54 -6.10 1.83
CA SER A 197 -19.12 -4.86 1.34
C SER A 197 -18.19 -3.67 1.58
N MET A 198 -18.44 -2.56 0.86
CA MET A 198 -17.79 -1.28 1.12
C MET A 198 -18.07 -0.74 2.53
N THR A 199 -19.23 -1.07 3.12
CA THR A 199 -19.58 -0.73 4.50
C THR A 199 -18.65 -1.44 5.49
N GLU A 200 -18.43 -2.75 5.29
CA GLU A 200 -17.47 -3.50 6.10
C GLU A 200 -16.04 -2.97 5.93
N TYR A 201 -15.62 -2.69 4.70
CA TYR A 201 -14.30 -2.13 4.42
C TYR A 201 -14.08 -0.77 5.11
N ARG A 202 -15.10 0.08 5.12
CA ARG A 202 -15.12 1.35 5.86
C ARG A 202 -14.97 1.12 7.37
N ASP A 203 -15.78 0.23 7.93
CA ASP A 203 -15.79 -0.02 9.38
C ASP A 203 -14.45 -0.60 9.84
N ILE A 204 -13.86 -1.51 9.07
CA ILE A 204 -12.50 -2.01 9.31
C ILE A 204 -11.48 -0.87 9.33
N LYS A 205 -11.47 0.04 8.35
CA LYS A 205 -10.52 1.16 8.35
C LYS A 205 -10.73 2.13 9.52
N SER A 206 -11.97 2.28 9.98
CA SER A 206 -12.31 3.14 11.11
C SER A 206 -11.72 2.64 12.44
N ASN A 207 -11.33 1.36 12.53
CA ASN A 207 -10.67 0.81 13.71
C ASN A 207 -9.35 1.51 14.06
N ILE A 208 -8.72 2.23 13.12
CA ILE A 208 -7.50 3.01 13.39
C ILE A 208 -7.71 4.07 14.49
N PHE A 209 -8.95 4.54 14.68
CA PHE A 209 -9.33 5.55 15.66
C PHE A 209 -9.80 4.97 17.00
N LYS A 210 -10.01 3.65 17.08
CA LYS A 210 -10.82 3.00 18.13
C LYS A 210 -10.31 3.26 19.56
N ASN A 211 -8.99 3.22 19.74
CA ASN A 211 -8.37 3.33 21.07
C ASN A 211 -7.87 4.75 21.37
N GLN A 212 -8.16 5.73 20.51
CA GLN A 212 -7.78 7.12 20.74
C GLN A 212 -8.60 7.77 21.89
N ASN A 213 -8.03 8.78 22.54
CA ASN A 213 -8.63 9.60 23.58
C ASN A 213 -8.58 11.10 23.21
N GLU A 214 -9.02 11.97 24.12
CA GLU A 214 -9.16 13.42 23.89
C GLU A 214 -7.83 14.16 23.63
N ASP A 215 -6.69 13.54 23.96
CA ASP A 215 -5.37 14.10 23.69
C ASP A 215 -4.84 13.77 22.30
N ASP A 216 -5.42 12.76 21.64
CA ASP A 216 -5.00 12.27 20.34
C ASP A 216 -5.70 13.01 19.19
N TYR A 217 -5.16 12.86 17.96
CA TYR A 217 -5.69 13.50 16.75
C TYR A 217 -6.22 12.47 15.74
N SER A 218 -7.39 12.73 15.17
CA SER A 218 -7.94 12.00 14.02
C SER A 218 -8.01 12.92 12.80
N ILE A 219 -7.16 12.68 11.81
CA ILE A 219 -7.12 13.43 10.55
C ILE A 219 -7.91 12.66 9.50
N ILE A 220 -8.99 13.24 8.96
CA ILE A 220 -9.97 12.53 8.13
C ILE A 220 -10.30 13.34 6.87
N SER A 221 -10.19 12.70 5.69
CA SER A 221 -10.69 13.27 4.43
C SER A 221 -12.22 13.29 4.41
N VAL A 222 -12.82 14.34 3.87
CA VAL A 222 -14.27 14.42 3.63
C VAL A 222 -14.65 14.41 2.14
N ASP A 223 -13.69 14.05 1.27
CA ASP A 223 -13.86 14.05 -0.19
C ASP A 223 -14.67 12.86 -0.72
N ASP A 224 -14.76 11.77 0.06
CA ASP A 224 -15.54 10.59 -0.28
C ASP A 224 -16.62 10.29 0.78
N LYS A 225 -17.73 9.69 0.34
CA LYS A 225 -18.90 9.43 1.20
C LYS A 225 -18.61 8.52 2.40
N TYR A 226 -17.65 7.61 2.30
CA TYR A 226 -17.36 6.65 3.37
C TYR A 226 -16.45 7.27 4.44
N SER A 227 -15.44 8.04 4.03
CA SER A 227 -14.61 8.82 4.94
C SER A 227 -15.42 9.94 5.61
N LYS A 228 -16.29 10.63 4.85
CA LYS A 228 -17.24 11.62 5.40
C LYS A 228 -18.16 11.01 6.45
N TYR A 229 -18.73 9.83 6.19
CA TYR A 229 -19.53 9.11 7.18
C TYR A 229 -18.77 8.84 8.49
N ILE A 230 -17.47 8.54 8.43
CA ILE A 230 -16.64 8.39 9.64
C ILE A 230 -16.40 9.76 10.30
N ALA A 231 -16.14 10.80 9.51
CA ALA A 231 -15.93 12.16 10.00
C ALA A 231 -17.15 12.71 10.76
N ASP A 232 -18.36 12.35 10.33
CA ASP A 232 -19.63 12.78 10.96
C ASP A 232 -19.89 12.08 12.32
N LYS A 233 -19.22 10.95 12.60
CA LYS A 233 -19.35 10.28 13.90
C LYS A 233 -18.65 11.04 15.03
N LYS A 234 -19.12 10.82 16.25
CA LYS A 234 -18.42 11.25 17.47
C LYS A 234 -17.21 10.35 17.68
N LEU A 235 -16.02 10.95 17.69
CA LEU A 235 -14.76 10.31 18.09
C LEU A 235 -14.32 10.92 19.43
N LYS A 236 -13.54 10.17 20.21
CA LYS A 236 -13.00 10.66 21.50
C LYS A 236 -11.89 11.70 21.27
N SER A 237 -11.14 11.55 20.19
CA SER A 237 -10.01 12.38 19.77
C SER A 237 -10.42 13.72 19.14
N LYS A 238 -9.44 14.62 19.07
CA LYS A 238 -9.53 15.89 18.34
C LYS A 238 -9.62 15.60 16.83
N LYS A 239 -10.79 15.84 16.24
CA LYS A 239 -11.01 15.67 14.80
C LYS A 239 -10.41 16.84 14.02
N VAL A 240 -9.61 16.52 13.00
CA VAL A 240 -9.06 17.46 12.02
C VAL A 240 -9.50 17.01 10.64
N LEU A 241 -10.42 17.76 10.03
CA LEU A 241 -10.96 17.42 8.72
C LEU A 241 -10.14 18.08 7.61
N PHE A 242 -10.04 17.43 6.47
CA PHE A 242 -9.43 18.02 5.28
C PHE A 242 -10.17 17.63 4.00
N THR A 243 -10.05 18.49 3.00
CA THR A 243 -10.45 18.26 1.61
C THR A 243 -9.23 18.40 0.73
N ARG A 244 -9.17 17.67 -0.37
CA ARG A 244 -8.11 17.88 -1.36
C ARG A 244 -8.35 19.16 -2.14
N SER A 245 -7.33 20.00 -2.21
CA SER A 245 -7.29 21.11 -3.14
C SER A 245 -7.17 20.58 -4.57
N ASP A 246 -7.75 21.32 -5.51
CA ASP A 246 -7.64 20.98 -6.93
C ASP A 246 -6.17 21.18 -7.35
N LEU A 247 -5.46 20.08 -7.63
CA LEU A 247 -4.02 20.05 -7.91
C LEU A 247 -3.63 20.80 -9.19
N SER A 248 -4.62 21.32 -9.93
CA SER A 248 -4.45 22.18 -11.10
C SER A 248 -3.62 23.44 -10.80
N PHE A 249 -3.62 23.92 -9.54
CA PHE A 249 -2.92 25.15 -9.14
C PHE A 249 -1.46 24.96 -8.74
N ASN A 250 -1.01 23.74 -8.42
CA ASN A 250 0.39 23.53 -8.02
C ASN A 250 0.88 22.11 -8.36
N LYS A 251 1.34 21.94 -9.61
CA LYS A 251 1.75 20.64 -10.20
C LYS A 251 2.82 19.86 -9.42
N ASN A 252 3.49 20.51 -8.47
CA ASN A 252 4.57 19.91 -7.68
C ASN A 252 4.12 19.38 -6.31
N LEU A 253 2.86 19.59 -5.90
CA LEU A 253 2.39 19.10 -4.61
C LEU A 253 1.95 17.64 -4.69
N PRO A 254 2.35 16.80 -3.71
CA PRO A 254 1.98 15.40 -3.68
C PRO A 254 0.48 15.23 -3.43
N HIS A 255 -0.08 14.16 -3.99
CA HIS A 255 -1.43 13.75 -3.68
C HIS A 255 -1.59 13.45 -2.17
N ASN A 256 -2.58 14.09 -1.52
CA ASN A 256 -2.79 14.17 -0.06
C ASN A 256 -1.87 15.15 0.71
N PHE A 257 -1.39 16.21 0.06
CA PHE A 257 -0.63 17.27 0.70
C PHE A 257 -1.26 17.76 2.00
N GLU A 258 -2.57 18.00 2.02
CA GLU A 258 -3.29 18.56 3.17
C GLU A 258 -3.17 17.63 4.39
N ALA A 259 -3.31 16.31 4.20
CA ALA A 259 -3.13 15.36 5.28
C ALA A 259 -1.69 15.36 5.83
N ILE A 260 -0.70 15.43 4.93
CA ILE A 260 0.73 15.49 5.28
C ILE A 260 1.02 16.75 6.08
N GLU A 261 0.55 17.90 5.60
CA GLU A 261 0.68 19.19 6.25
C GLU A 261 0.07 19.15 7.66
N LYS A 262 -1.18 18.66 7.82
CA LYS A 262 -1.82 18.55 9.15
C LYS A 262 -1.01 17.68 10.11
N VAL A 263 -0.46 16.55 9.66
CA VAL A 263 0.40 15.70 10.51
C VAL A 263 1.64 16.49 10.95
N LEU A 264 2.35 17.11 10.01
CA LEU A 264 3.60 17.83 10.30
C LEU A 264 3.35 19.06 11.19
N SER A 265 2.25 19.78 11.00
CA SER A 265 1.85 20.89 11.87
C SER A 265 1.52 20.43 13.29
N ILE A 266 0.82 19.29 13.47
CA ILE A 266 0.56 18.71 14.80
C ILE A 266 1.88 18.29 15.48
N LEU A 267 2.85 17.82 14.70
CA LEU A 267 4.22 17.54 15.15
C LEU A 267 5.06 18.81 15.37
N LYS A 268 4.45 19.99 15.26
CA LYS A 268 5.04 21.32 15.51
C LYS A 268 6.18 21.69 14.55
N LEU A 269 6.10 21.25 13.30
CA LEU A 269 7.00 21.69 12.24
C LEU A 269 6.51 23.01 11.63
N ASP A 270 7.42 23.95 11.37
CA ASP A 270 7.07 25.25 10.78
C ASP A 270 6.53 25.12 9.36
N GLU A 271 5.50 25.91 9.03
CA GLU A 271 4.81 25.85 7.73
C GLU A 271 5.75 26.15 6.55
N SER A 272 6.69 27.08 6.72
CA SER A 272 7.70 27.41 5.71
C SER A 272 8.63 26.23 5.42
N ILE A 273 9.01 25.47 6.45
CA ILE A 273 9.82 24.26 6.34
C ILE A 273 9.02 23.16 5.65
N ILE A 274 7.75 22.95 6.04
CA ILE A 274 6.85 21.97 5.42
C ILE A 274 6.78 22.21 3.91
N LYS A 275 6.45 23.44 3.49
CA LYS A 275 6.34 23.82 2.07
C LYS A 275 7.64 23.60 1.31
N LYS A 276 8.78 24.03 1.89
CA LYS A 276 10.11 23.85 1.29
C LYS A 276 10.46 22.37 1.11
N ARG A 277 10.27 21.53 2.14
CA ARG A 277 10.67 20.12 2.08
C ARG A 277 9.81 19.30 1.15
N ILE A 278 8.54 19.65 1.04
CA ILE A 278 7.61 19.00 0.13
C ILE A 278 7.95 19.33 -1.32
N SER A 279 8.32 20.57 -1.65
CA SER A 279 8.74 20.92 -3.03
C SER A 279 10.06 20.25 -3.43
N GLU A 280 10.94 19.92 -2.48
CA GLU A 280 12.18 19.15 -2.72
C GLU A 280 11.95 17.63 -2.89
N PHE A 281 10.75 17.11 -2.61
CA PHE A 281 10.49 15.68 -2.65
C PHE A 281 10.41 15.17 -4.09
N LYS A 282 11.36 14.33 -4.51
CA LYS A 282 11.52 13.85 -5.89
C LYS A 282 10.49 12.79 -6.34
N GLY A 283 9.42 12.57 -5.57
CA GLY A 283 8.45 11.51 -5.83
C GLY A 283 8.91 10.12 -5.36
N LEU A 284 8.06 9.12 -5.54
CA LEU A 284 8.35 7.73 -5.23
C LEU A 284 8.46 6.92 -6.52
N LYS A 285 9.37 5.95 -6.54
CA LYS A 285 9.47 5.00 -7.67
C LYS A 285 8.12 4.33 -7.93
N HIS A 286 7.79 4.20 -9.21
CA HIS A 286 6.56 3.55 -9.69
C HIS A 286 5.25 4.22 -9.26
N ARG A 287 5.29 5.48 -8.80
CA ARG A 287 4.12 6.29 -8.41
C ARG A 287 4.15 7.63 -9.12
N MET A 288 3.47 7.73 -10.26
CA MET A 288 3.54 8.90 -11.14
C MET A 288 5.00 9.35 -11.40
N GLU A 289 5.92 8.39 -11.52
CA GLU A 289 7.35 8.64 -11.64
C GLU A 289 7.67 9.04 -13.08
N PHE A 290 8.15 10.27 -13.30
CA PHE A 290 8.62 10.72 -14.60
C PHE A 290 9.97 10.05 -14.92
N ILE A 291 9.99 9.21 -15.95
CA ILE A 291 11.18 8.47 -16.38
C ILE A 291 11.95 9.23 -17.44
N TYR A 292 11.23 9.91 -18.34
CA TYR A 292 11.79 10.65 -19.46
C TYR A 292 10.83 11.77 -19.88
N ASP A 293 11.38 12.91 -20.28
CA ASP A 293 10.67 14.07 -20.80
C ASP A 293 11.61 14.86 -21.73
N ASP A 294 11.27 14.96 -23.01
CA ASP A 294 11.96 15.80 -23.99
C ASP A 294 11.16 17.05 -24.40
N GLY A 295 10.11 17.37 -23.65
CA GLY A 295 9.17 18.46 -23.94
C GLY A 295 7.98 18.05 -24.81
N LEU A 296 8.13 17.06 -25.68
CA LEU A 296 7.05 16.54 -26.54
C LEU A 296 6.51 15.20 -26.03
N ILE A 297 7.41 14.29 -25.70
CA ILE A 297 7.11 12.93 -25.27
C ILE A 297 7.52 12.75 -23.81
N LYS A 298 6.59 12.25 -23.02
CA LYS A 298 6.80 11.95 -21.59
C LYS A 298 6.52 10.50 -21.32
N PHE A 299 7.36 9.86 -20.52
CA PHE A 299 7.10 8.53 -19.98
C PHE A 299 6.87 8.61 -18.48
N ILE A 300 5.72 8.11 -18.03
CA ILE A 300 5.30 8.13 -16.63
C ILE A 300 5.05 6.71 -16.14
N ASN A 301 5.79 6.32 -15.12
CA ASN A 301 5.67 5.02 -14.45
C ASN A 301 4.79 5.14 -13.20
N ASP A 302 3.55 4.67 -13.32
CA ASP A 302 2.61 4.53 -12.22
C ASP A 302 2.19 3.06 -12.01
N SER A 303 3.15 2.14 -12.13
CA SER A 303 2.91 0.69 -11.97
C SER A 303 2.26 0.33 -10.62
N LYS A 304 2.38 1.18 -9.58
CA LYS A 304 1.71 1.01 -8.29
C LYS A 304 0.19 1.21 -8.35
N ALA A 305 -0.37 1.81 -9.41
CA ALA A 305 -1.81 1.91 -9.62
C ALA A 305 -2.43 0.54 -9.95
N THR A 306 -2.60 -0.28 -8.91
CA THR A 306 -3.10 -1.67 -9.01
C THR A 306 -4.62 -1.78 -8.87
N ASN A 307 -5.35 -0.67 -8.83
CA ASN A 307 -6.80 -0.60 -8.74
C ASN A 307 -7.35 0.53 -9.62
N VAL A 308 -8.65 0.46 -9.95
CA VAL A 308 -9.35 1.41 -10.84
C VAL A 308 -9.26 2.86 -10.35
N SER A 309 -9.45 3.07 -9.04
CA SER A 309 -9.45 4.42 -8.47
C SER A 309 -8.08 5.11 -8.59
N ALA A 310 -6.98 4.37 -8.39
CA ALA A 310 -5.62 4.89 -8.54
C ALA A 310 -5.37 5.32 -10.00
N THR A 311 -5.75 4.48 -10.97
CA THR A 311 -5.62 4.82 -12.39
C THR A 311 -6.45 6.02 -12.81
N ASN A 312 -7.67 6.14 -12.30
CA ASN A 312 -8.51 7.31 -12.59
C ASN A 312 -7.90 8.61 -12.04
N LEU A 313 -7.20 8.56 -10.90
CA LEU A 313 -6.46 9.71 -10.37
C LEU A 313 -5.26 10.06 -11.28
N ALA A 314 -4.52 9.07 -11.75
CA ALA A 314 -3.41 9.28 -12.70
C ALA A 314 -3.89 9.92 -14.01
N ILE A 315 -4.97 9.38 -14.60
CA ILE A 315 -5.57 9.90 -15.84
C ILE A 315 -6.00 11.36 -15.68
N LYS A 316 -6.63 11.72 -14.55
CA LYS A 316 -7.06 13.11 -14.29
C LYS A 316 -5.91 14.12 -14.15
N SER A 317 -4.69 13.65 -13.87
CA SER A 317 -3.54 14.51 -13.60
C SER A 317 -2.68 14.82 -14.83
N LEU A 318 -2.97 14.19 -15.97
CA LEU A 318 -2.16 14.28 -17.19
C LEU A 318 -3.00 14.69 -18.40
N LYS A 319 -2.30 15.04 -19.48
CA LYS A 319 -2.91 15.40 -20.78
C LYS A 319 -2.29 14.59 -21.90
N ASP A 320 -3.02 14.47 -23.02
CA ASP A 320 -2.58 13.80 -24.25
C ASP A 320 -2.00 12.38 -23.98
N ILE A 321 -2.77 11.54 -23.31
CA ILE A 321 -2.35 10.28 -22.68
C ILE A 321 -2.40 9.10 -23.65
N PHE A 322 -1.29 8.38 -23.77
CA PHE A 322 -1.20 7.05 -24.38
C PHE A 322 -1.12 6.03 -23.25
N TRP A 323 -2.27 5.49 -22.88
CA TRP A 323 -2.46 4.74 -21.63
C TRP A 323 -2.14 3.26 -21.82
N ILE A 324 -1.26 2.74 -20.96
CA ILE A 324 -0.94 1.32 -20.85
C ILE A 324 -1.65 0.74 -19.62
N GLY A 325 -2.57 -0.19 -19.87
CA GLY A 325 -3.52 -0.74 -18.90
C GLY A 325 -3.56 -2.27 -18.85
N GLY A 326 -4.14 -2.82 -17.77
CA GLY A 326 -4.44 -4.25 -17.64
C GLY A 326 -3.58 -5.01 -16.63
N GLY A 327 -3.85 -6.32 -16.52
CA GLY A 327 -3.28 -7.21 -15.51
C GLY A 327 -4.35 -8.08 -14.85
N TYR A 328 -4.10 -8.55 -13.63
CA TYR A 328 -5.09 -9.31 -12.86
C TYR A 328 -6.07 -8.38 -12.11
N SER A 329 -7.35 -8.40 -12.49
CA SER A 329 -8.38 -7.46 -12.01
C SER A 329 -8.84 -7.70 -10.57
N LYS A 330 -8.59 -8.89 -9.99
CA LYS A 330 -9.08 -9.28 -8.64
C LYS A 330 -10.59 -9.10 -8.47
N ASN A 331 -11.38 -9.35 -9.53
CA ASN A 331 -12.83 -9.10 -9.57
C ASN A 331 -13.24 -7.64 -9.34
N SER A 332 -12.34 -6.69 -9.60
CA SER A 332 -12.68 -5.27 -9.59
C SER A 332 -13.61 -4.94 -10.76
N ASP A 333 -14.56 -4.04 -10.54
CA ASP A 333 -15.43 -3.53 -11.60
C ASP A 333 -14.66 -2.57 -12.52
N LEU A 334 -14.13 -3.11 -13.62
CA LEU A 334 -13.30 -2.36 -14.57
C LEU A 334 -14.11 -1.35 -15.39
N SER A 335 -15.45 -1.45 -15.41
CA SER A 335 -16.32 -0.47 -16.09
C SER A 335 -16.19 0.94 -15.53
N LYS A 336 -15.69 1.07 -14.30
CA LYS A 336 -15.42 2.33 -13.61
C LYS A 336 -14.13 3.03 -14.06
N LEU A 337 -13.31 2.41 -14.91
CA LEU A 337 -12.14 3.07 -15.49
C LEU A 337 -12.58 4.24 -16.38
N ASN A 338 -11.93 5.39 -16.26
CA ASN A 338 -12.24 6.60 -17.03
C ASN A 338 -11.67 6.53 -18.46
N LEU A 339 -11.99 5.46 -19.19
CA LEU A 339 -11.47 5.16 -20.53
C LEU A 339 -12.00 6.11 -21.61
N SER A 340 -13.13 6.77 -21.33
CA SER A 340 -13.74 7.78 -22.20
C SER A 340 -13.15 9.18 -22.03
N SER A 341 -12.17 9.37 -21.13
CA SER A 341 -11.51 10.67 -20.96
C SER A 341 -11.02 11.24 -22.30
N GLU A 342 -11.30 12.52 -22.53
CA GLU A 342 -10.82 13.26 -23.71
C GLU A 342 -9.29 13.34 -23.76
N GLU A 343 -8.65 13.26 -22.60
CA GLU A 343 -7.19 13.27 -22.48
C GLU A 343 -6.55 11.98 -22.99
N ILE A 344 -7.27 10.84 -22.98
CA ILE A 344 -6.74 9.60 -23.55
C ILE A 344 -6.77 9.68 -25.07
N LYS A 345 -5.62 9.51 -25.73
CA LYS A 345 -5.46 9.48 -27.18
C LYS A 345 -5.24 8.06 -27.73
N GLY A 346 -4.84 7.12 -26.87
CA GLY A 346 -4.69 5.71 -27.25
C GLY A 346 -4.69 4.77 -26.04
N ILE A 347 -5.18 3.54 -26.25
CA ILE A 347 -5.29 2.50 -25.22
C ILE A 347 -4.50 1.25 -25.63
N PHE A 348 -3.55 0.85 -24.78
CA PHE A 348 -2.64 -0.27 -24.99
C PHE A 348 -2.75 -1.24 -23.82
N LEU A 349 -3.17 -2.48 -24.08
CA LEU A 349 -3.62 -3.41 -23.05
C LEU A 349 -2.71 -4.63 -22.94
N ILE A 350 -2.44 -5.05 -21.71
CA ILE A 350 -1.68 -6.26 -21.38
C ILE A 350 -2.38 -7.09 -20.30
N GLY A 351 -1.99 -8.35 -20.19
CA GLY A 351 -2.41 -9.22 -19.10
C GLY A 351 -3.84 -9.77 -19.22
N SER A 352 -4.25 -10.47 -18.17
CA SER A 352 -5.46 -11.29 -18.12
C SER A 352 -6.76 -10.50 -18.28
N SER A 353 -6.83 -9.24 -17.86
CA SER A 353 -7.98 -8.36 -18.04
C SER A 353 -8.03 -7.61 -19.37
N ALA A 354 -7.02 -7.74 -20.24
CA ALA A 354 -6.92 -6.96 -21.47
C ALA A 354 -8.16 -7.09 -22.38
N SER A 355 -8.68 -8.31 -22.55
CA SER A 355 -9.87 -8.57 -23.36
C SER A 355 -11.15 -7.95 -22.77
N GLU A 356 -11.26 -7.91 -21.43
CA GLU A 356 -12.38 -7.28 -20.74
C GLU A 356 -12.33 -5.76 -20.92
N ILE A 357 -11.17 -5.15 -20.65
CA ILE A 357 -10.95 -3.70 -20.81
C ILE A 357 -11.17 -3.27 -22.25
N LYS A 358 -10.71 -4.06 -23.24
CA LYS A 358 -10.93 -3.77 -24.66
C LYS A 358 -12.41 -3.68 -25.03
N LYS A 359 -13.26 -4.55 -24.46
CA LYS A 359 -14.71 -4.56 -24.75
C LYS A 359 -15.43 -3.31 -24.24
N ILE A 360 -14.99 -2.77 -23.10
CA ILE A 360 -15.57 -1.56 -22.50
C ILE A 360 -14.89 -0.26 -22.96
N SER A 361 -13.78 -0.36 -23.70
CA SER A 361 -13.04 0.80 -24.21
C SER A 361 -13.76 1.43 -25.41
N PRO A 362 -13.81 2.77 -25.52
CA PRO A 362 -14.35 3.42 -26.71
C PRO A 362 -13.50 3.09 -27.96
N LYS A 363 -14.16 2.80 -29.08
CA LYS A 363 -13.49 2.34 -30.31
C LYS A 363 -12.56 3.39 -30.91
N GLU A 364 -12.93 4.67 -30.77
CA GLU A 364 -12.16 5.84 -31.21
C GLU A 364 -10.82 5.99 -30.49
N LYS A 365 -10.63 5.35 -29.32
CA LYS A 365 -9.35 5.31 -28.61
C LYS A 365 -8.44 4.17 -29.06
N MET A 366 -8.84 3.45 -30.12
CA MET A 366 -8.10 2.36 -30.77
C MET A 366 -7.50 1.33 -29.81
N PRO A 367 -8.32 0.69 -28.93
CA PRO A 367 -7.82 -0.23 -27.92
C PRO A 367 -7.18 -1.47 -28.56
N SER A 368 -5.93 -1.75 -28.20
CA SER A 368 -5.11 -2.83 -28.75
C SER A 368 -4.52 -3.70 -27.64
N ILE A 369 -4.34 -5.00 -27.89
CA ILE A 369 -3.85 -5.97 -26.90
C ILE A 369 -2.46 -6.44 -27.34
N TYR A 370 -1.53 -6.50 -26.39
CA TYR A 370 -0.14 -6.91 -26.61
C TYR A 370 0.21 -8.08 -25.68
N GLN A 371 1.19 -8.88 -26.10
CA GLN A 371 1.60 -10.04 -25.30
C GLN A 371 2.36 -9.62 -24.05
N ASN A 372 3.18 -8.58 -24.15
CA ASN A 372 4.06 -8.12 -23.09
C ASN A 372 4.14 -6.60 -23.01
N LEU A 373 4.67 -6.11 -21.88
CA LEU A 373 4.77 -4.68 -21.60
C LEU A 373 5.75 -3.95 -22.54
N PHE A 374 6.76 -4.63 -23.06
CA PHE A 374 7.71 -4.04 -24.00
C PHE A 374 7.01 -3.66 -25.31
N GLU A 375 6.25 -4.59 -25.91
CA GLU A 375 5.46 -4.36 -27.13
C GLU A 375 4.42 -3.26 -26.94
N ALA A 376 3.68 -3.28 -25.82
CA ALA A 376 2.70 -2.24 -25.51
C ALA A 376 3.36 -0.86 -25.39
N THR A 377 4.53 -0.79 -24.75
CA THR A 377 5.30 0.47 -24.59
C THR A 377 5.79 0.98 -25.94
N LYS A 378 6.34 0.10 -26.79
CA LYS A 378 6.79 0.44 -28.14
C LYS A 378 5.65 0.98 -29.00
N ALA A 379 4.49 0.32 -28.95
CA ALA A 379 3.31 0.75 -29.70
C ALA A 379 2.77 2.10 -29.19
N ALA A 380 2.69 2.29 -27.88
CA ALA A 380 2.28 3.56 -27.27
C ALA A 380 3.21 4.70 -27.66
N PHE A 381 4.53 4.47 -27.62
CA PHE A 381 5.52 5.45 -28.04
C PHE A 381 5.39 5.83 -29.52
N LYS A 382 5.24 4.84 -30.41
CA LYS A 382 5.01 5.09 -31.85
C LYS A 382 3.74 5.91 -32.09
N ALA A 383 2.66 5.62 -31.38
CA ALA A 383 1.41 6.36 -31.48
C ALA A 383 1.57 7.81 -30.97
N ALA A 384 2.28 8.01 -29.86
CA ALA A 384 2.57 9.34 -29.32
C ALA A 384 3.43 10.18 -30.26
N LYS A 385 4.47 9.59 -30.87
CA LYS A 385 5.29 10.23 -31.91
C LYS A 385 4.46 10.62 -33.13
N LYS A 386 3.57 9.75 -33.61
CA LYS A 386 2.66 10.08 -34.73
C LYS A 386 1.71 11.24 -34.38
N ASN A 387 1.32 11.37 -33.12
CA ASN A 387 0.51 12.48 -32.63
C ASN A 387 1.32 13.78 -32.42
N GLY A 388 2.65 13.73 -32.54
CA GLY A 388 3.58 14.86 -32.36
C GLY A 388 3.92 15.18 -30.90
N LYS A 389 3.09 14.75 -29.95
CA LYS A 389 3.32 14.88 -28.50
C LYS A 389 2.46 13.87 -27.73
N GLY A 390 2.82 13.60 -26.47
CA GLY A 390 1.97 12.83 -25.58
C GLY A 390 2.65 12.30 -24.33
N SER A 391 1.81 11.89 -23.38
CA SER A 391 2.21 11.26 -22.12
C SER A 391 1.97 9.76 -22.21
N ILE A 392 3.01 8.95 -22.34
CA ILE A 392 2.92 7.49 -22.25
C ILE A 392 2.84 7.12 -20.77
N LEU A 393 1.66 6.66 -20.34
CA LEU A 393 1.35 6.40 -18.94
C LEU A 393 1.18 4.89 -18.70
N LEU A 394 2.07 4.29 -17.91
CA LEU A 394 1.81 2.99 -17.30
C LEU A 394 1.02 3.19 -16.01
N SER A 395 -0.30 3.03 -16.06
CA SER A 395 -1.18 3.10 -14.87
C SER A 395 -2.20 1.96 -14.93
N PRO A 396 -1.82 0.74 -14.52
CA PRO A 396 -2.46 -0.48 -15.03
C PRO A 396 -3.91 -0.71 -14.60
N GLY A 397 -4.35 -0.14 -13.48
CA GLY A 397 -5.69 -0.34 -12.91
C GLY A 397 -5.93 -1.73 -12.34
N CYS A 398 -4.94 -2.63 -12.50
CA CYS A 398 -4.98 -4.02 -12.13
C CYS A 398 -3.68 -4.45 -11.43
N SER A 399 -3.77 -5.53 -10.66
CA SER A 399 -2.62 -6.18 -10.03
C SER A 399 -1.67 -6.78 -11.08
N SER A 400 -0.40 -6.93 -10.75
CA SER A 400 0.63 -7.41 -11.70
C SER A 400 0.85 -8.93 -11.70
N HIS A 401 0.16 -9.68 -10.85
CA HIS A 401 0.52 -11.06 -10.49
C HIS A 401 0.26 -12.10 -11.59
N ASP A 402 -0.40 -11.73 -12.67
CA ASP A 402 -0.61 -12.58 -13.84
C ASP A 402 0.62 -12.67 -14.74
N GLN A 403 1.44 -11.61 -14.82
CA GLN A 403 2.60 -11.55 -15.71
C GLN A 403 3.92 -11.21 -15.00
N PHE A 404 3.87 -10.73 -13.74
CA PHE A 404 5.04 -10.21 -13.01
C PHE A 404 5.06 -10.67 -11.56
N LYS A 405 6.25 -10.67 -10.95
CA LYS A 405 6.42 -11.03 -9.53
C LYS A 405 5.65 -10.09 -8.60
N ASN A 406 5.73 -8.79 -8.88
CA ASN A 406 5.09 -7.71 -8.14
C ASN A 406 5.04 -6.43 -9.01
N PHE A 407 4.50 -5.34 -8.46
CA PHE A 407 4.35 -4.10 -9.22
C PHE A 407 5.69 -3.41 -9.46
N GLU A 408 6.68 -3.60 -8.58
CA GLU A 408 8.04 -3.09 -8.75
C GLU A 408 8.72 -3.74 -9.96
N ASP A 409 8.59 -5.06 -10.11
CA ASP A 409 9.08 -5.83 -11.25
C ASP A 409 8.46 -5.32 -12.56
N ARG A 410 7.13 -5.17 -12.61
CA ARG A 410 6.42 -4.55 -13.75
C ARG A 410 6.93 -3.14 -14.05
N GLY A 411 7.10 -2.31 -13.01
CA GLY A 411 7.59 -0.94 -13.15
C GLY A 411 9.03 -0.88 -13.64
N ASN A 412 9.89 -1.81 -13.24
CA ASN A 412 11.27 -1.90 -13.71
C ASN A 412 11.36 -2.39 -15.16
N VAL A 413 10.48 -3.34 -15.55
CA VAL A 413 10.38 -3.77 -16.96
C VAL A 413 9.97 -2.60 -17.85
N PHE A 414 9.04 -1.74 -17.40
CA PHE A 414 8.69 -0.52 -18.12
C PHE A 414 9.87 0.42 -18.33
N VAL A 415 10.64 0.70 -17.27
CA VAL A 415 11.84 1.54 -17.36
C VAL A 415 12.87 0.96 -18.34
N LYS A 416 13.08 -0.37 -18.31
CA LYS A 416 13.96 -1.05 -19.26
C LYS A 416 13.47 -0.95 -20.70
N ALA A 417 12.15 -1.10 -20.92
CA ALA A 417 11.55 -0.93 -22.23
C ALA A 417 11.78 0.47 -22.79
N ILE A 418 11.61 1.50 -21.95
CA ILE A 418 11.88 2.90 -22.33
C ILE A 418 13.34 3.10 -22.71
N ALA A 419 14.28 2.64 -21.88
CA ALA A 419 15.71 2.77 -22.16
C ALA A 419 16.08 2.14 -23.52
N SER A 420 15.60 0.92 -23.79
CA SER A 420 15.81 0.24 -25.07
C SER A 420 15.24 1.02 -26.26
N LEU A 421 14.06 1.62 -26.12
CA LEU A 421 13.42 2.39 -27.19
C LEU A 421 14.17 3.69 -27.49
N LEU A 422 14.65 4.38 -26.45
CA LEU A 422 15.41 5.62 -26.62
C LEU A 422 16.79 5.36 -27.23
N ASP A 423 17.41 4.22 -26.93
CA ASP A 423 18.67 3.81 -27.56
C ASP A 423 18.46 3.41 -29.03
N GLU A 424 17.34 2.73 -29.36
CA GLU A 424 16.95 2.45 -30.76
C GLU A 424 16.77 3.74 -31.58
N GLU A 425 16.09 4.77 -31.03
CA GLU A 425 15.89 6.06 -31.72
C GLU A 425 17.20 6.80 -31.97
N LYS A 426 18.09 6.87 -30.96
CA LYS A 426 19.40 7.52 -31.12
C LYS A 426 20.25 6.86 -32.20
N ASN A 427 20.17 5.55 -32.32
CA ASN A 427 20.89 4.83 -33.37
C ASN A 427 20.26 5.09 -34.75
N ALA A 428 18.93 5.21 -34.85
CA ALA A 428 18.24 5.50 -36.10
C ALA A 428 18.48 6.93 -36.63
N GLU A 429 18.73 7.92 -35.76
CA GLU A 429 19.05 9.30 -36.16
C GLU A 429 20.51 9.50 -36.61
N ASN A 430 21.39 8.54 -36.34
CA ASN A 430 22.82 8.58 -36.72
C ASN A 430 23.12 7.86 -38.05
N PHE A 431 22.09 7.39 -38.77
CA PHE A 431 22.14 6.87 -40.13
C PHE A 431 21.24 7.71 -41.03
#